data_AF-A0A538FFR0-F1
#
_entry.id   AF-A0A538FFR0-F1
#
_cell.length_a   1.000
_cell.length_b   1.000
_cell.length_c   1.000
_cell.angle_alpha   90.00
_cell.angle_beta   90.00
_cell.angle_gamma   90.00
#
_symmetry.space_group_name_H-M   'P 1'
#
loop_
_entity.id
_entity.type
_entity.pdbx_description
1 polymer ?
#
loop_
_entity_poly.entity_id
_entity_poly.type
_entity_poly.pdbx_seq_one_letter_code
_entity_poly.pdbx_strand_id
1 'polypeptide(L)'
;MKLGLHIGYWGAAPPPRAAEMVAEAEALGFDSVWTAESWGSDAFTPLAWWGSQTTRIRLGTDLVQLSARTPTATAMAALTMDHLSAGRFILGLGVSGPQVVEGWYGQPFPKPLARTREYVEIVRKVLAREERVVSSGPHYPLPFPGGTGLGKPLRSITHPLRPDLPIYLGAEGPKNVALAAEVADGWFPIFYSPRHDRLYREPLAQGFARPGARRKPEEFEVCPTVSVVVDDDVERAADAMRPMLALYIGGMGAREVNFHFDVFCRMGYEAEAGRIQQLYLDGRKDEAAAAVPTSMVEEICLVGPREKIRDDLSAWDESVVTTMLLGASIDTMRLMAELVL
;
A
#
# COMPACT_ATOMS: atom_id res chain seq x y z
N MET A 1 9.65 -2.13 16.47
CA MET A 1 8.81 -2.14 15.24
C MET A 1 8.42 -3.57 14.85
N LYS A 2 7.35 -3.80 14.09
CA LYS A 2 6.98 -5.13 13.52
C LYS A 2 7.53 -5.32 12.10
N LEU A 3 7.64 -6.56 11.63
CA LEU A 3 7.98 -6.88 10.24
C LEU A 3 6.80 -7.51 9.49
N GLY A 4 6.61 -7.12 8.23
CA GLY A 4 5.71 -7.76 7.28
C GLY A 4 6.46 -8.12 5.99
N LEU A 5 6.01 -9.16 5.29
CA LEU A 5 6.55 -9.57 4.00
C LEU A 5 5.69 -9.00 2.88
N HIS A 6 6.26 -8.21 1.97
CA HIS A 6 5.58 -7.75 0.76
C HIS A 6 6.03 -8.60 -0.43
N ILE A 7 5.13 -9.46 -0.92
CA ILE A 7 5.37 -10.31 -2.08
C ILE A 7 5.25 -9.51 -3.39
N GLY A 8 4.53 -8.38 -3.36
CA GLY A 8 4.26 -7.55 -4.53
C GLY A 8 3.21 -8.13 -5.47
N TYR A 9 3.15 -7.57 -6.68
CA TYR A 9 2.33 -8.04 -7.79
C TYR A 9 3.17 -8.84 -8.79
N TRP A 10 2.52 -9.59 -9.68
CA TRP A 10 3.25 -10.42 -10.65
C TRP A 10 3.79 -9.56 -11.80
N GLY A 11 5.03 -9.85 -12.21
CA GLY A 11 5.59 -9.37 -13.47
C GLY A 11 5.11 -10.24 -14.63
N ALA A 12 6.04 -10.68 -15.48
CA ALA A 12 5.72 -11.64 -16.55
C ALA A 12 5.29 -13.03 -16.01
N ALA A 13 5.65 -13.35 -14.77
CA ALA A 13 5.40 -14.61 -14.10
C ALA A 13 5.18 -14.36 -12.58
N PRO A 14 4.68 -15.36 -11.82
CA PRO A 14 4.61 -15.25 -10.36
C PRO A 14 5.98 -14.94 -9.74
N PRO A 15 6.04 -14.22 -8.61
CA PRO A 15 7.27 -14.04 -7.85
C PRO A 15 7.91 -15.41 -7.54
N PRO A 16 9.21 -15.60 -7.87
CA PRO A 16 9.88 -16.87 -7.64
C PRO A 16 9.90 -17.17 -6.13
N ARG A 17 9.73 -18.45 -5.77
CA ARG A 17 9.84 -18.94 -4.38
C ARG A 17 8.84 -18.29 -3.40
N ALA A 18 7.73 -17.72 -3.87
CA ALA A 18 6.74 -17.05 -3.02
C ALA A 18 6.26 -17.93 -1.85
N ALA A 19 5.94 -19.21 -2.09
CA ALA A 19 5.52 -20.13 -1.04
C ALA A 19 6.59 -20.34 0.05
N GLU A 20 7.87 -20.44 -0.35
CA GLU A 20 8.98 -20.57 0.58
C GLU A 20 9.17 -19.28 1.40
N MET A 21 9.05 -18.11 0.76
CA MET A 21 9.11 -16.82 1.47
C MET A 21 7.98 -16.68 2.49
N VAL A 22 6.75 -17.05 2.13
CA VAL A 22 5.62 -17.01 3.08
C VAL A 22 5.85 -17.93 4.28
N ALA A 23 6.32 -19.16 4.04
CA ALA A 23 6.62 -20.11 5.11
C ALA A 23 7.76 -19.61 6.01
N GLU A 24 8.82 -19.06 5.43
CA GLU A 24 9.95 -18.49 6.17
C GLU A 24 9.52 -17.28 7.01
N ALA A 25 8.69 -16.38 6.46
CA ALA A 25 8.18 -15.22 7.21
C ALA A 25 7.42 -15.65 8.47
N GLU A 26 6.54 -16.64 8.35
CA GLU A 26 5.81 -17.18 9.51
C GLU A 26 6.73 -17.88 10.53
N ALA A 27 7.78 -18.55 10.05
CA ALA A 27 8.78 -19.20 10.90
C ALA A 27 9.66 -18.20 11.66
N LEU A 28 10.05 -17.10 11.00
CA LEU A 28 10.84 -16.01 11.59
C LEU A 28 10.03 -15.10 12.51
N GLY A 29 8.69 -15.21 12.52
CA GLY A 29 7.82 -14.41 13.39
C GLY A 29 7.37 -13.08 12.80
N PHE A 30 7.37 -12.94 11.47
CA PHE A 30 6.76 -11.78 10.81
C PHE A 30 5.27 -11.68 11.17
N ASP A 31 4.78 -10.45 11.35
CA ASP A 31 3.38 -10.17 11.74
C ASP A 31 2.41 -10.40 10.59
N SER A 32 2.84 -10.14 9.35
CA SER A 32 1.96 -10.11 8.18
C SER A 32 2.65 -10.46 6.86
N VAL A 33 1.86 -10.94 5.89
CA VAL A 33 2.26 -11.11 4.49
C VAL A 33 1.26 -10.41 3.56
N TRP A 34 1.78 -9.74 2.54
CA TRP A 34 1.05 -8.84 1.66
C TRP A 34 1.24 -9.17 0.19
N THR A 35 0.15 -9.25 -0.55
CA THR A 35 0.14 -9.31 -2.02
C THR A 35 -0.43 -8.03 -2.60
N ALA A 36 -0.04 -7.70 -3.83
CA ALA A 36 -0.50 -6.50 -4.51
C ALA A 36 -1.14 -6.84 -5.86
N GLU A 37 -1.90 -5.90 -6.42
CA GLU A 37 -2.31 -5.95 -7.81
C GLU A 37 -1.98 -4.66 -8.56
N SER A 38 -1.68 -4.84 -9.84
CA SER A 38 -1.53 -3.79 -10.84
C SER A 38 -2.45 -4.13 -12.02
N TRP A 39 -2.05 -3.90 -13.26
CA TRP A 39 -2.76 -4.35 -14.46
C TRP A 39 -2.35 -5.78 -14.90
N GLY A 40 -2.28 -6.71 -13.95
CA GLY A 40 -1.79 -8.08 -14.16
C GLY A 40 -2.56 -9.10 -13.32
N SER A 41 -1.85 -9.80 -12.42
CA SER A 41 -2.47 -10.68 -11.42
C SER A 41 -3.31 -9.88 -10.41
N ASP A 42 -4.40 -10.45 -9.91
CA ASP A 42 -5.14 -9.91 -8.77
C ASP A 42 -4.42 -10.18 -7.44
N ALA A 43 -4.76 -9.45 -6.37
CA ALA A 43 -4.10 -9.59 -5.07
C ALA A 43 -4.72 -10.69 -4.19
N PHE A 44 -6.01 -11.02 -4.35
CA PHE A 44 -6.71 -11.95 -3.46
C PHE A 44 -6.32 -13.41 -3.72
N THR A 45 -6.27 -13.82 -4.98
CA THR A 45 -5.98 -15.20 -5.38
C THR A 45 -4.62 -15.70 -4.87
N PRO A 46 -3.48 -15.02 -5.13
CA PRO A 46 -2.19 -15.45 -4.60
C PRO A 46 -2.15 -15.45 -3.06
N LEU A 47 -2.80 -14.47 -2.42
CA LEU A 47 -2.86 -14.39 -0.96
C LEU A 47 -3.62 -15.56 -0.35
N ALA A 48 -4.76 -15.94 -0.94
CA ALA A 48 -5.53 -17.09 -0.50
C ALA A 48 -4.71 -18.38 -0.71
N TRP A 49 -4.08 -18.53 -1.87
CA TRP A 49 -3.32 -19.72 -2.23
C TRP A 49 -2.14 -19.96 -1.29
N TRP A 50 -1.25 -18.97 -1.12
CA TRP A 50 -0.08 -19.11 -0.23
C TRP A 50 -0.47 -19.01 1.25
N GLY A 51 -1.38 -18.10 1.58
CA GLY A 51 -1.83 -17.88 2.96
C GLY A 51 -2.61 -19.06 3.56
N SER A 52 -3.21 -19.93 2.73
CA SER A 52 -3.88 -21.15 3.20
C SER A 52 -2.93 -22.15 3.88
N GLN A 53 -1.63 -22.05 3.62
CA GLN A 53 -0.59 -22.91 4.21
C GLN A 53 -0.04 -22.36 5.53
N THR A 54 -0.56 -21.22 6.00
CA THR A 54 -0.12 -20.54 7.22
C THR A 54 -1.20 -20.61 8.30
N THR A 55 -0.81 -20.43 9.57
CA THR A 55 -1.71 -20.60 10.71
C THR A 55 -1.79 -19.39 11.65
N ARG A 56 -0.79 -18.51 11.64
CA ARG A 56 -0.62 -17.39 12.58
C ARG A 56 -0.46 -16.05 11.87
N ILE A 57 0.36 -15.98 10.83
CA ILE A 57 0.71 -14.71 10.16
C ILE A 57 -0.54 -14.02 9.60
N ARG A 58 -0.65 -12.69 9.73
CA ARG A 58 -1.77 -11.93 9.15
C ARG A 58 -1.65 -11.93 7.63
N LEU A 59 -2.79 -11.98 6.94
CA LEU A 59 -2.83 -12.00 5.47
C LEU A 59 -3.41 -10.68 5.00
N GLY A 60 -2.70 -9.93 4.16
CA GLY A 60 -3.16 -8.63 3.72
C GLY A 60 -3.01 -8.37 2.23
N THR A 61 -3.77 -7.41 1.72
CA THR A 61 -3.55 -6.85 0.38
C THR A 61 -2.87 -5.49 0.50
N ASP A 62 -1.75 -5.26 -0.19
CA ASP A 62 -1.11 -3.94 -0.30
C ASP A 62 -0.74 -3.67 -1.77
N LEU A 63 -1.72 -3.36 -2.62
CA LEU A 63 -3.12 -3.07 -2.30
C LEU A 63 -4.05 -3.52 -3.43
N VAL A 64 -5.34 -3.71 -3.14
CA VAL A 64 -6.35 -3.90 -4.19
C VAL A 64 -6.86 -2.56 -4.69
N GLN A 65 -7.13 -2.48 -5.99
CA GLN A 65 -7.49 -1.23 -6.64
C GLN A 65 -9.00 -0.99 -6.59
N LEU A 66 -9.43 0.17 -6.12
CA LEU A 66 -10.86 0.54 -6.02
C LEU A 66 -11.58 0.41 -7.36
N SER A 67 -10.91 0.71 -8.47
CA SER A 67 -11.50 0.69 -9.82
C SER A 67 -11.64 -0.72 -10.41
N ALA A 68 -10.94 -1.71 -9.86
CA ALA A 68 -11.02 -3.09 -10.35
C ALA A 68 -12.37 -3.75 -10.02
N ARG A 69 -13.05 -3.29 -8.94
CA ARG A 69 -14.22 -3.95 -8.36
C ARG A 69 -15.16 -2.95 -7.70
N THR A 70 -16.46 -3.20 -7.79
CA THR A 70 -17.44 -2.44 -6.97
C THR A 70 -17.18 -2.66 -5.47
N PRO A 71 -17.51 -1.69 -4.60
CA PRO A 71 -17.23 -1.80 -3.16
C PRO A 71 -17.89 -3.02 -2.51
N THR A 72 -19.09 -3.42 -2.96
CA THR A 72 -19.78 -4.61 -2.45
C THR A 72 -19.09 -5.90 -2.87
N ALA A 73 -18.53 -5.99 -4.09
CA ALA A 73 -17.76 -7.15 -4.53
C ALA A 73 -16.45 -7.29 -3.75
N THR A 74 -15.76 -6.18 -3.47
CA THR A 74 -14.57 -6.17 -2.61
C THR A 74 -14.90 -6.60 -1.17
N ALA A 75 -16.03 -6.13 -0.62
CA ALA A 75 -16.48 -6.56 0.70
C ALA A 75 -16.80 -8.06 0.75
N MET A 76 -17.39 -8.63 -0.31
CA MET A 76 -17.61 -10.09 -0.41
C MET A 76 -16.30 -10.87 -0.39
N ALA A 77 -15.29 -10.39 -1.12
CA ALA A 77 -13.95 -11.00 -1.11
C ALA A 77 -13.33 -10.91 0.30
N ALA A 78 -13.43 -9.75 0.95
CA ALA A 78 -12.92 -9.55 2.32
C ALA A 78 -13.59 -10.48 3.34
N LEU A 79 -14.92 -10.61 3.31
CA LEU A 79 -15.66 -11.56 4.16
C LEU A 79 -15.17 -13.00 3.97
N THR A 80 -14.96 -13.40 2.72
CA THR A 80 -14.53 -14.76 2.38
C THR A 80 -13.11 -15.02 2.88
N MET A 81 -12.18 -14.09 2.60
CA MET A 81 -10.81 -14.16 3.09
C MET A 81 -10.74 -14.19 4.61
N ASP A 82 -11.59 -13.42 5.29
CA ASP A 82 -11.64 -13.39 6.76
C ASP A 82 -12.02 -14.76 7.34
N HIS A 83 -13.04 -15.39 6.79
CA HIS A 83 -13.46 -16.74 7.20
C HIS A 83 -12.41 -17.80 6.88
N LEU A 84 -11.88 -17.80 5.65
CA LEU A 84 -10.86 -18.78 5.22
C LEU A 84 -9.57 -18.68 6.03
N SER A 85 -9.22 -17.46 6.45
CA SER A 85 -8.02 -17.20 7.25
C SER A 85 -8.25 -17.28 8.77
N ALA A 86 -9.48 -17.61 9.21
CA ALA A 86 -9.88 -17.62 10.63
C ALA A 86 -9.60 -16.29 11.34
N GLY A 87 -9.90 -15.16 10.69
CA GLY A 87 -9.80 -13.84 11.30
C GLY A 87 -8.42 -13.18 11.15
N ARG A 88 -7.60 -13.60 10.18
CA ARG A 88 -6.25 -13.04 9.95
C ARG A 88 -6.18 -12.01 8.83
N PHE A 89 -7.28 -11.80 8.10
CA PHE A 89 -7.27 -10.96 6.89
C PHE A 89 -7.20 -9.44 7.19
N ILE A 90 -6.52 -8.68 6.34
CA ILE A 90 -6.50 -7.22 6.33
C ILE A 90 -6.77 -6.73 4.90
N LEU A 91 -7.73 -5.84 4.73
CA LEU A 91 -8.05 -5.29 3.41
C LEU A 91 -7.28 -4.00 3.18
N GLY A 92 -6.20 -4.03 2.40
CA GLY A 92 -5.58 -2.79 1.92
C GLY A 92 -6.10 -2.36 0.56
N LEU A 93 -6.44 -1.08 0.45
CA LEU A 93 -7.09 -0.47 -0.71
C LEU A 93 -6.26 0.71 -1.25
N GLY A 94 -6.34 0.93 -2.57
CA GLY A 94 -5.72 2.09 -3.20
C GLY A 94 -6.43 2.55 -4.48
N VAL A 95 -6.26 3.83 -4.80
CA VAL A 95 -7.00 4.49 -5.87
C VAL A 95 -6.43 4.23 -7.27
N SER A 96 -5.16 3.82 -7.35
CA SER A 96 -4.36 3.81 -8.58
C SER A 96 -4.26 5.18 -9.27
N GLY A 97 -3.59 5.25 -10.42
CA GLY A 97 -3.44 6.47 -11.22
C GLY A 97 -4.37 6.51 -12.43
N PRO A 98 -4.57 7.70 -13.06
CA PRO A 98 -5.42 7.84 -14.25
C PRO A 98 -5.05 6.88 -15.40
N GLN A 99 -3.76 6.64 -15.63
CA GLN A 99 -3.30 5.71 -16.67
C GLN A 99 -3.93 4.32 -16.54
N VAL A 100 -3.96 3.77 -15.32
CA VAL A 100 -4.55 2.46 -15.06
C VAL A 100 -6.08 2.56 -15.01
N VAL A 101 -6.61 3.56 -14.31
CA VAL A 101 -8.07 3.65 -14.11
C VAL A 101 -8.81 3.87 -15.43
N GLU A 102 -8.32 4.79 -16.26
CA GLU A 102 -8.93 5.12 -17.54
C GLU A 102 -8.48 4.18 -18.65
N GLY A 103 -7.18 3.84 -18.70
CA GLY A 103 -6.62 3.02 -19.77
C GLY A 103 -6.87 1.53 -19.65
N TRP A 104 -6.88 0.98 -18.43
CA TRP A 104 -7.04 -0.45 -18.19
C TRP A 104 -8.48 -0.84 -17.79
N TYR A 105 -9.07 -0.11 -16.84
CA TYR A 105 -10.44 -0.40 -16.38
C TYR A 105 -11.54 0.32 -17.16
N GLY A 106 -11.17 1.29 -18.01
CA GLY A 106 -12.14 2.07 -18.78
C GLY A 106 -13.10 2.89 -17.91
N GLN A 107 -12.66 3.30 -16.71
CA GLN A 107 -13.46 4.09 -15.77
C GLN A 107 -12.91 5.51 -15.65
N PRO A 108 -13.76 6.53 -15.42
CA PRO A 108 -13.27 7.88 -15.18
C PRO A 108 -12.51 7.98 -13.85
N PHE A 109 -11.60 8.95 -13.73
CA PHE A 109 -10.86 9.24 -12.48
C PHE A 109 -11.30 10.53 -11.74
N PRO A 110 -12.58 10.71 -11.34
CA PRO A 110 -13.01 11.93 -10.67
C PRO A 110 -12.81 11.87 -9.16
N LYS A 111 -12.39 12.99 -8.56
CA LYS A 111 -12.49 13.27 -7.11
C LYS A 111 -12.04 12.10 -6.20
N PRO A 112 -10.77 11.67 -6.29
CA PRO A 112 -10.29 10.44 -5.63
C PRO A 112 -10.56 10.38 -4.12
N LEU A 113 -10.50 11.52 -3.41
CA LEU A 113 -10.82 11.62 -1.98
C LEU A 113 -12.27 11.23 -1.66
N ALA A 114 -13.24 11.84 -2.37
CA ALA A 114 -14.67 11.60 -2.13
C ALA A 114 -15.04 10.16 -2.52
N ARG A 115 -14.53 9.69 -3.65
CA ARG A 115 -14.70 8.31 -4.13
C ARG A 115 -14.17 7.28 -3.13
N THR A 116 -12.99 7.53 -2.56
CA THR A 116 -12.38 6.61 -1.58
C THR A 116 -13.20 6.53 -0.30
N ARG A 117 -13.64 7.67 0.24
CA ARG A 117 -14.51 7.71 1.41
C ARG A 117 -15.79 6.92 1.20
N GLU A 118 -16.47 7.18 0.08
CA GLU A 118 -17.72 6.48 -0.26
C GLU A 118 -17.50 4.96 -0.41
N TYR A 119 -16.40 4.56 -1.04
CA TYR A 119 -16.03 3.15 -1.19
C TYR A 119 -15.85 2.47 0.17
N VAL A 120 -15.03 3.06 1.05
CA VAL A 120 -14.75 2.54 2.40
C VAL A 120 -16.03 2.48 3.23
N GLU A 121 -16.88 3.51 3.16
CA GLU A 121 -18.17 3.53 3.87
C GLU A 121 -19.07 2.36 3.43
N ILE A 122 -19.18 2.09 2.13
CA ILE A 122 -19.98 0.98 1.62
C ILE A 122 -19.38 -0.36 2.07
N VAL A 123 -18.06 -0.55 1.95
CA VAL A 123 -17.38 -1.77 2.43
C VAL A 123 -17.68 -1.99 3.91
N ARG A 124 -17.57 -0.95 4.74
CA ARG A 124 -17.90 -0.99 6.17
C ARG A 124 -19.35 -1.35 6.43
N LYS A 125 -20.30 -0.77 5.69
CA LYS A 125 -21.73 -1.13 5.81
C LYS A 125 -21.98 -2.61 5.51
N VAL A 126 -21.30 -3.18 4.50
CA VAL A 126 -21.37 -4.62 4.23
C VAL A 126 -20.81 -5.44 5.38
N LEU A 127 -19.63 -5.07 5.89
CA LEU A 127 -18.92 -5.78 6.97
C LEU A 127 -19.67 -5.70 8.31
N ALA A 128 -20.19 -4.54 8.68
CA ALA A 128 -20.98 -4.36 9.90
C ALA A 128 -22.31 -5.14 9.83
N ARG A 129 -22.91 -5.20 8.64
CA ARG A 129 -24.11 -5.99 8.33
C ARG A 129 -25.33 -5.66 9.22
N GLU A 130 -25.37 -4.46 9.81
CA GLU A 130 -26.44 -4.01 10.70
C GLU A 130 -27.76 -3.79 9.95
N GLU A 131 -27.67 -3.25 8.73
CA GLU A 131 -28.81 -2.89 7.89
C GLU A 131 -28.69 -3.43 6.45
N ARG A 132 -29.65 -3.08 5.58
CA ARG A 132 -29.49 -3.28 4.14
C ARG A 132 -28.67 -2.11 3.61
N VAL A 133 -27.69 -2.39 2.77
CA VAL A 133 -26.72 -1.41 2.33
C VAL A 133 -27.37 -0.45 1.34
N VAL A 134 -27.26 0.85 1.66
CA VAL A 134 -27.66 1.96 0.79
C VAL A 134 -26.52 2.97 0.67
N SER A 135 -26.41 3.57 -0.51
CA SER A 135 -25.54 4.71 -0.80
C SER A 135 -26.26 5.65 -1.75
N SER A 136 -26.38 6.92 -1.36
CA SER A 136 -26.82 8.00 -2.25
C SER A 136 -25.63 8.76 -2.86
N GLY A 137 -24.42 8.27 -2.64
CA GLY A 137 -23.21 8.95 -3.11
C GLY A 137 -23.10 8.90 -4.64
N PRO A 138 -22.46 9.91 -5.24
CA PRO A 138 -22.42 10.06 -6.69
C PRO A 138 -21.48 9.05 -7.37
N HIS A 139 -20.61 8.36 -6.63
CA HIS A 139 -19.62 7.45 -7.20
C HIS A 139 -20.09 5.99 -7.23
N TYR A 140 -20.84 5.55 -6.21
CA TYR A 140 -21.32 4.18 -6.04
C TYR A 140 -22.74 4.18 -5.48
N PRO A 141 -23.73 4.70 -6.23
CA PRO A 141 -25.11 4.74 -5.75
C PRO A 141 -25.69 3.32 -5.65
N LEU A 142 -26.28 3.01 -4.50
CA LEU A 142 -26.87 1.72 -4.18
C LEU A 142 -28.24 1.92 -3.51
N PRO A 143 -29.34 1.42 -4.10
CA PRO A 143 -29.45 0.82 -5.43
C PRO A 143 -29.13 1.80 -6.57
N PHE A 144 -28.74 1.26 -7.73
CA PHE A 144 -28.44 2.07 -8.91
C PHE A 144 -29.68 2.84 -9.41
N PRO A 145 -29.62 4.17 -9.57
CA PRO A 145 -30.73 4.97 -10.08
C PRO A 145 -30.89 4.78 -11.59
N GLY A 146 -32.13 4.76 -12.08
CA GLY A 146 -32.40 4.64 -13.53
C GLY A 146 -32.18 3.24 -14.12
N GLY A 147 -32.08 2.21 -13.28
CA GLY A 147 -32.08 0.81 -13.72
C GLY A 147 -33.48 0.27 -14.05
N THR A 148 -33.64 -1.05 -14.03
CA THR A 148 -34.91 -1.75 -14.34
C THR A 148 -36.04 -1.54 -13.32
N GLY A 149 -35.79 -0.83 -12.21
CA GLY A 149 -36.73 -0.69 -11.09
C GLY A 149 -36.82 -1.89 -10.16
N LEU A 150 -36.11 -2.99 -10.45
CA LEU A 150 -36.11 -4.21 -9.61
C LEU A 150 -35.05 -4.19 -8.51
N GLY A 151 -34.08 -3.27 -8.58
CA GLY A 151 -33.00 -3.14 -7.60
C GLY A 151 -33.54 -2.80 -6.21
N LYS A 152 -33.16 -3.58 -5.20
CA LYS A 152 -33.50 -3.34 -3.80
C LYS A 152 -32.22 -3.30 -2.96
N PRO A 153 -32.19 -2.53 -1.86
CA PRO A 153 -31.10 -2.62 -0.90
C PRO A 153 -30.93 -4.07 -0.42
N LEU A 154 -29.70 -4.56 -0.40
CA LEU A 154 -29.38 -5.92 0.03
C LEU A 154 -28.55 -5.89 1.31
N ARG A 155 -28.66 -6.96 2.08
CA ARG A 155 -27.75 -7.26 3.21
C ARG A 155 -26.93 -8.47 2.79
N SER A 156 -25.65 -8.51 3.18
CA SER A 156 -24.81 -9.69 2.90
C SER A 156 -25.48 -10.96 3.40
N ILE A 157 -25.47 -12.02 2.59
CA ILE A 157 -25.91 -13.35 3.02
C ILE A 157 -24.89 -13.90 4.03
N THR A 158 -23.60 -13.81 3.70
CA THR A 158 -22.50 -14.20 4.57
C THR A 158 -22.43 -13.27 5.79
N HIS A 159 -22.49 -13.85 6.97
CA HIS A 159 -22.28 -13.14 8.23
C HIS A 159 -20.77 -12.84 8.40
N PRO A 160 -20.38 -11.64 8.83
CA PRO A 160 -18.98 -11.32 9.10
C PRO A 160 -18.45 -12.18 10.26
N LEU A 161 -17.23 -12.71 10.12
CA LEU A 161 -16.50 -13.26 11.26
C LEU A 161 -16.05 -12.12 12.18
N ARG A 162 -15.45 -11.09 11.60
CA ARG A 162 -15.13 -9.82 12.28
C ARG A 162 -15.87 -8.67 11.60
N PRO A 163 -16.93 -8.10 12.22
CA PRO A 163 -17.63 -6.94 11.65
C PRO A 163 -16.72 -5.71 11.55
N ASP A 164 -15.64 -5.69 12.36
CA ASP A 164 -14.66 -4.61 12.43
C ASP A 164 -13.35 -4.91 11.66
N LEU A 165 -13.40 -5.75 10.61
CA LEU A 165 -12.24 -6.18 9.82
C LEU A 165 -11.31 -5.01 9.41
N PRO A 166 -10.00 -5.07 9.65
CA PRO A 166 -9.12 -3.92 9.39
C PRO A 166 -9.04 -3.53 7.90
N ILE A 167 -9.17 -2.23 7.61
CA ILE A 167 -9.02 -1.65 6.27
C ILE A 167 -7.89 -0.64 6.28
N TYR A 168 -6.87 -0.83 5.45
CA TYR A 168 -5.73 0.10 5.32
C TYR A 168 -5.81 0.81 3.97
N LEU A 169 -5.31 2.04 3.89
CA LEU A 169 -5.32 2.83 2.64
C LEU A 169 -3.90 3.17 2.17
N GLY A 170 -3.63 2.99 0.87
CA GLY A 170 -2.47 3.60 0.22
C GLY A 170 -2.75 5.08 -0.07
N ALA A 171 -1.85 5.96 0.39
CA ALA A 171 -2.00 7.40 0.21
C ALA A 171 -0.65 8.14 0.20
N GLU A 172 -0.48 9.10 -0.71
CA GLU A 172 0.76 9.87 -0.85
C GLU A 172 0.60 11.35 -0.48
N GLY A 173 -0.43 11.99 -1.04
CA GLY A 173 -0.67 13.42 -0.85
C GLY A 173 -1.26 13.75 0.53
N PRO A 174 -0.94 14.91 1.14
CA PRO A 174 -1.36 15.29 2.50
C PRO A 174 -2.87 15.10 2.77
N LYS A 175 -3.72 15.49 1.81
CA LYS A 175 -5.18 15.32 1.96
C LYS A 175 -5.62 13.85 2.00
N ASN A 176 -4.95 12.97 1.25
CA ASN A 176 -5.23 11.53 1.25
C ASN A 176 -4.69 10.87 2.53
N VAL A 177 -3.53 11.31 3.03
CA VAL A 177 -2.99 10.85 4.32
C VAL A 177 -3.93 11.21 5.47
N ALA A 178 -4.42 12.46 5.50
CA ALA A 178 -5.43 12.87 6.47
C ALA A 178 -6.74 12.05 6.34
N LEU A 179 -7.16 11.73 5.11
CA LEU A 179 -8.32 10.84 4.89
C LEU A 179 -8.06 9.44 5.45
N ALA A 180 -6.86 8.86 5.23
CA ALA A 180 -6.51 7.55 5.75
C ALA A 180 -6.60 7.50 7.29
N ALA A 181 -5.99 8.47 7.98
CA ALA A 181 -6.09 8.60 9.44
C ALA A 181 -7.52 8.79 9.94
N GLU A 182 -8.41 9.38 9.14
CA GLU A 182 -9.81 9.57 9.51
C GLU A 182 -10.66 8.29 9.35
N VAL A 183 -10.57 7.58 8.22
CA VAL A 183 -11.55 6.53 7.87
C VAL A 183 -11.02 5.09 7.90
N ALA A 184 -9.70 4.91 7.98
CA ALA A 184 -9.04 3.61 7.91
C ALA A 184 -8.54 3.15 9.29
N ASP A 185 -8.02 1.93 9.36
CA ASP A 185 -7.30 1.40 10.53
C ASP A 185 -5.77 1.44 10.35
N GLY A 186 -5.30 1.74 9.15
CA GLY A 186 -3.88 1.86 8.84
C GLY A 186 -3.61 2.53 7.50
N TRP A 187 -2.34 2.82 7.25
CA TRP A 187 -1.87 3.56 6.07
C TRP A 187 -0.61 2.92 5.49
N PHE A 188 -0.59 2.78 4.17
CA PHE A 188 0.61 2.41 3.40
C PHE A 188 1.21 3.66 2.75
N PRO A 189 2.25 4.26 3.36
CA PRO A 189 3.08 5.20 2.62
C PRO A 189 3.96 4.48 1.62
N ILE A 190 3.97 4.97 0.38
CA ILE A 190 5.03 4.68 -0.58
C ILE A 190 6.11 5.76 -0.48
N PHE A 191 7.38 5.36 -0.57
CA PHE A 191 8.53 6.25 -0.46
C PHE A 191 8.52 7.07 0.84
N TYR A 192 8.24 6.42 1.97
CA TYR A 192 8.34 7.05 3.28
C TYR A 192 9.80 7.32 3.65
N SER A 193 10.10 8.52 4.13
CA SER A 193 11.40 8.83 4.75
C SER A 193 11.23 9.12 6.24
N PRO A 194 11.90 8.38 7.14
CA PRO A 194 11.88 8.70 8.57
C PRO A 194 12.54 10.04 8.87
N ARG A 195 13.50 10.51 8.04
CA ARG A 195 14.12 11.84 8.18
C ARG A 195 13.13 12.98 7.90
N HIS A 196 12.09 12.68 7.12
CA HIS A 196 11.03 13.61 6.75
C HIS A 196 9.69 13.27 7.42
N ASP A 197 9.70 12.53 8.52
CA ASP A 197 8.51 12.06 9.24
C ASP A 197 7.50 13.17 9.59
N ARG A 198 8.00 14.39 9.89
CA ARG A 198 7.14 15.56 10.16
C ARG A 198 6.18 15.89 9.02
N LEU A 199 6.55 15.63 7.76
CA LEU A 199 5.68 15.84 6.59
C LEU A 199 4.39 15.03 6.67
N TYR A 200 4.41 13.90 7.40
CA TYR A 200 3.30 12.98 7.52
C TYR A 200 2.58 13.10 8.87
N ARG A 201 3.28 13.43 9.95
CA ARG A 201 2.66 13.65 11.27
C ARG A 201 1.54 14.68 11.25
N GLU A 202 1.75 15.80 10.55
CA GLU A 202 0.75 16.86 10.50
C GLU A 202 -0.54 16.41 9.77
N PRO A 203 -0.48 15.86 8.54
CA PRO A 203 -1.67 15.29 7.90
C PRO A 203 -2.34 14.18 8.71
N LEU A 204 -1.59 13.28 9.33
CA LEU A 204 -2.13 12.22 10.20
C LEU A 204 -2.90 12.83 11.38
N ALA A 205 -2.31 13.81 12.08
CA ALA A 205 -2.97 14.51 13.18
C ALA A 205 -4.26 15.21 12.75
N GLN A 206 -4.27 15.84 11.56
CA GLN A 206 -5.49 16.44 11.00
C GLN A 206 -6.59 15.40 10.75
N GLY A 207 -6.23 14.19 10.31
CA GLY A 207 -7.17 13.09 10.12
C GLY A 207 -7.74 12.57 11.44
N PHE A 208 -6.88 12.30 12.42
CA PHE A 208 -7.28 11.82 13.75
C PHE A 208 -8.14 12.84 14.51
N ALA A 209 -7.98 14.14 14.26
CA ALA A 209 -8.77 15.19 14.89
C ALA A 209 -10.17 15.37 14.27
N ARG A 210 -10.50 14.69 13.17
CA ARG A 210 -11.81 14.84 12.51
C ARG A 210 -12.92 14.20 13.35
N PRO A 211 -14.12 14.80 13.41
CA PRO A 211 -15.27 14.16 14.03
C PRO A 211 -15.57 12.81 13.38
N GLY A 212 -15.69 11.76 14.19
CA GLY A 212 -15.91 10.40 13.69
C GLY A 212 -14.66 9.71 13.14
N ALA A 213 -13.46 10.28 13.37
CA ALA A 213 -12.21 9.56 13.11
C ALA A 213 -12.23 8.19 13.77
N ARG A 214 -11.86 7.19 12.99
CA ARG A 214 -12.12 5.79 13.30
C ARG A 214 -11.21 5.24 14.40
N ARG A 215 -9.93 5.61 14.37
CA ARG A 215 -8.90 5.14 15.29
C ARG A 215 -8.21 6.31 15.96
N LYS A 216 -7.72 6.05 17.16
CA LYS A 216 -6.72 6.93 17.78
C LYS A 216 -5.33 6.65 17.20
N PRO A 217 -4.37 7.59 17.33
CA PRO A 217 -3.00 7.38 16.85
C PRO A 217 -2.37 6.07 17.33
N GLU A 218 -2.60 5.68 18.59
CA GLU A 218 -2.04 4.47 19.20
C GLU A 218 -2.65 3.15 18.68
N GLU A 219 -3.76 3.21 17.94
CA GLU A 219 -4.45 2.06 17.36
C GLU A 219 -4.26 1.97 15.83
N PHE A 220 -3.56 2.94 15.23
CA PHE A 220 -3.42 3.08 13.79
C PHE A 220 -2.08 2.53 13.31
N GLU A 221 -2.09 1.62 12.34
CA GLU A 221 -0.86 1.02 11.82
C GLU A 221 -0.30 1.82 10.62
N VAL A 222 0.98 2.16 10.67
CA VAL A 222 1.70 2.80 9.56
C VAL A 222 2.69 1.80 8.98
N CYS A 223 2.46 1.44 7.72
CA CYS A 223 3.08 0.28 7.07
C CYS A 223 3.79 0.66 5.76
N PRO A 224 4.97 1.33 5.79
CA PRO A 224 5.75 1.55 4.58
C PRO A 224 6.24 0.24 3.97
N THR A 225 6.27 0.20 2.64
CA THR A 225 7.12 -0.77 1.93
C THR A 225 8.55 -0.25 1.87
N VAL A 226 9.49 -1.02 2.42
CA VAL A 226 10.91 -0.68 2.53
C VAL A 226 11.73 -1.72 1.78
N SER A 227 12.53 -1.25 0.83
CA SER A 227 13.51 -2.10 0.14
C SER A 227 14.79 -2.17 0.95
N VAL A 228 15.34 -3.38 1.08
CA VAL A 228 16.57 -3.63 1.82
C VAL A 228 17.58 -4.28 0.88
N VAL A 229 18.69 -3.60 0.63
CA VAL A 229 19.77 -4.08 -0.26
C VAL A 229 21.06 -4.12 0.54
N VAL A 230 21.51 -5.35 0.84
CA VAL A 230 22.72 -5.59 1.62
C VAL A 230 23.91 -5.69 0.67
N ASP A 231 24.86 -4.78 0.82
CA ASP A 231 26.09 -4.77 0.04
C ASP A 231 27.17 -3.97 0.79
N ASP A 232 28.42 -4.43 0.76
CA ASP A 232 29.55 -3.72 1.41
C ASP A 232 29.80 -2.30 0.82
N ASP A 233 29.27 -2.03 -0.38
CA ASP A 233 29.35 -0.75 -1.06
C ASP A 233 27.96 -0.11 -1.18
N VAL A 234 27.77 1.02 -0.50
CA VAL A 234 26.50 1.75 -0.48
C VAL A 234 26.08 2.24 -1.87
N GLU A 235 27.02 2.64 -2.72
CA GLU A 235 26.70 3.09 -4.09
C GLU A 235 26.17 1.92 -4.93
N ARG A 236 26.82 0.75 -4.82
CA ARG A 236 26.36 -0.46 -5.51
C ARG A 236 25.02 -0.95 -4.98
N ALA A 237 24.78 -0.85 -3.67
CA ALA A 237 23.46 -1.11 -3.09
C ALA A 237 22.39 -0.16 -3.65
N ALA A 238 22.72 1.12 -3.75
CA ALA A 238 21.81 2.14 -4.27
C ALA A 238 21.50 1.96 -5.76
N ASP A 239 22.47 1.53 -6.56
CA ASP A 239 22.31 1.25 -8.00
C ASP A 239 21.21 0.24 -8.29
N ALA A 240 20.97 -0.73 -7.39
CA ALA A 240 19.87 -1.68 -7.52
C ALA A 240 18.47 -1.00 -7.46
N MET A 241 18.37 0.16 -6.81
CA MET A 241 17.10 0.88 -6.62
C MET A 241 16.86 1.99 -7.66
N ARG A 242 17.93 2.55 -8.25
CA ARG A 242 17.82 3.71 -9.16
C ARG A 242 16.89 3.48 -10.36
N PRO A 243 16.86 2.31 -11.03
CA PRO A 243 15.94 2.09 -12.16
C PRO A 243 14.46 2.18 -11.77
N MET A 244 14.12 1.62 -10.60
CA MET A 244 12.77 1.71 -10.06
C MET A 244 12.42 3.17 -9.75
N LEU A 245 13.29 3.90 -9.07
CA LEU A 245 13.04 5.30 -8.72
C LEU A 245 12.92 6.19 -9.96
N ALA A 246 13.75 5.98 -10.98
CA ALA A 246 13.65 6.70 -12.24
C ALA A 246 12.30 6.47 -12.93
N LEU A 247 11.79 5.23 -12.93
CA LEU A 247 10.46 4.91 -13.45
C LEU A 247 9.36 5.61 -12.64
N TYR A 248 9.39 5.55 -11.31
CA TYR A 248 8.31 6.11 -10.50
C TYR A 248 8.31 7.65 -10.52
N ILE A 249 9.49 8.27 -10.38
CA ILE A 249 9.66 9.72 -10.43
C ILE A 249 9.37 10.24 -11.85
N GLY A 250 9.80 9.52 -12.87
CA GLY A 250 9.78 10.03 -14.24
C GLY A 250 8.64 9.54 -15.14
N GLY A 251 8.23 8.28 -15.02
CA GLY A 251 7.40 7.59 -16.03
C GLY A 251 6.05 7.06 -15.57
N MET A 252 5.79 6.95 -14.27
CA MET A 252 4.52 6.41 -13.74
C MET A 252 3.35 7.41 -13.81
N GLY A 253 3.64 8.71 -13.92
CA GLY A 253 2.64 9.76 -14.11
C GLY A 253 2.79 10.49 -15.45
N ALA A 254 1.88 11.42 -15.71
CA ALA A 254 2.08 12.40 -16.78
C ALA A 254 3.05 13.50 -16.28
N ARG A 255 3.65 14.25 -17.22
CA ARG A 255 4.59 15.34 -16.90
C ARG A 255 4.01 16.32 -15.88
N GLU A 256 2.76 16.72 -16.05
CA GLU A 256 2.06 17.69 -15.20
C GLU A 256 1.38 17.06 -13.99
N VAL A 257 1.22 15.73 -13.97
CA VAL A 257 0.50 14.99 -12.93
C VAL A 257 1.23 13.68 -12.63
N ASN A 258 2.20 13.76 -11.73
CA ASN A 258 2.87 12.58 -11.16
C ASN A 258 2.94 12.68 -9.63
N PHE A 259 2.10 11.91 -8.94
CA PHE A 259 2.01 11.94 -7.48
C PHE A 259 3.31 11.48 -6.81
N HIS A 260 4.05 10.56 -7.44
CA HIS A 260 5.33 10.06 -6.92
C HIS A 260 6.43 11.11 -7.04
N PHE A 261 6.47 11.85 -8.15
CA PHE A 261 7.34 13.02 -8.32
C PHE A 261 7.11 14.02 -7.17
N ASP A 262 5.85 14.32 -6.87
CA ASP A 262 5.51 15.28 -5.81
C ASP A 262 5.99 14.82 -4.41
N VAL A 263 6.13 13.51 -4.16
CA VAL A 263 6.71 12.99 -2.90
C VAL A 263 8.15 13.47 -2.75
N PHE A 264 8.97 13.29 -3.77
CA PHE A 264 10.38 13.71 -3.74
C PHE A 264 10.55 15.23 -3.71
N CYS A 265 9.66 15.99 -4.38
CA CYS A 265 9.64 17.44 -4.23
C CYS A 265 9.38 17.88 -2.78
N ARG A 266 8.44 17.23 -2.07
CA ARG A 266 8.18 17.53 -0.65
C ARG A 266 9.36 17.18 0.27
N MET A 267 10.20 16.23 -0.13
CA MET A 267 11.47 15.90 0.53
C MET A 267 12.62 16.83 0.15
N GLY A 268 12.38 17.85 -0.69
CA GLY A 268 13.40 18.83 -1.10
C GLY A 268 14.21 18.46 -2.34
N TYR A 269 13.86 17.38 -3.05
CA TYR A 269 14.56 16.92 -4.25
C TYR A 269 13.91 17.38 -5.56
N GLU A 270 13.33 18.59 -5.58
CA GLU A 270 12.57 19.08 -6.75
C GLU A 270 13.46 19.19 -8.02
N ALA A 271 14.69 19.66 -7.86
CA ALA A 271 15.62 19.82 -8.99
C ALA A 271 16.04 18.46 -9.59
N GLU A 272 16.37 17.50 -8.72
CA GLU A 272 16.74 16.13 -9.10
C GLU A 272 15.55 15.42 -9.74
N ALA A 273 14.38 15.48 -9.11
CA ALA A 273 13.15 14.89 -9.63
C ALA A 273 12.80 15.46 -11.02
N GLY A 274 12.93 16.77 -11.20
CA GLY A 274 12.73 17.46 -12.48
C GLY A 274 13.67 16.94 -13.58
N ARG A 275 14.95 16.78 -13.26
CA ARG A 275 15.95 16.22 -14.19
C ARG A 275 15.63 14.76 -14.54
N ILE A 276 15.31 13.94 -13.54
CA ILE A 276 14.97 12.51 -13.71
C ILE A 276 13.75 12.37 -14.63
N GLN A 277 12.68 13.13 -14.37
CA GLN A 277 11.47 13.09 -15.17
C GLN A 277 11.72 13.51 -16.62
N GLN A 278 12.47 14.60 -16.84
CA GLN A 278 12.84 15.03 -18.18
C GLN A 278 13.58 13.93 -18.95
N LEU A 279 14.64 13.36 -18.37
CA LEU A 279 15.43 12.31 -19.00
C LEU A 279 14.57 11.06 -19.30
N TYR A 280 13.70 10.67 -18.37
CA TYR A 280 12.87 9.49 -18.53
C TYR A 280 11.85 9.65 -19.67
N LEU A 281 11.18 10.81 -19.74
CA LEU A 281 10.20 11.13 -20.78
C LEU A 281 10.85 11.33 -22.16
N ASP A 282 12.11 11.74 -22.21
CA ASP A 282 12.92 11.80 -23.44
C ASP A 282 13.41 10.42 -23.91
N GLY A 283 13.06 9.35 -23.19
CA GLY A 283 13.48 7.98 -23.50
C GLY A 283 14.89 7.62 -23.02
N ARG A 284 15.58 8.52 -22.31
CA ARG A 284 16.95 8.37 -21.80
C ARG A 284 16.95 7.71 -20.42
N LYS A 285 16.39 6.49 -20.33
CA LYS A 285 16.11 5.81 -19.06
C LYS A 285 17.35 5.53 -18.20
N ASP A 286 18.44 5.10 -18.82
CA ASP A 286 19.68 4.82 -18.09
C ASP A 286 20.27 6.10 -17.47
N GLU A 287 20.19 7.22 -18.21
CA GLU A 287 20.62 8.53 -17.70
C GLU A 287 19.67 9.05 -16.61
N ALA A 288 18.37 8.77 -16.71
CA ALA A 288 17.41 9.08 -15.66
C ALA A 288 17.73 8.31 -14.37
N ALA A 289 18.07 7.02 -14.47
CA ALA A 289 18.52 6.21 -13.33
C ALA A 289 19.83 6.75 -12.74
N ALA A 290 20.82 7.06 -13.56
CA ALA A 290 22.08 7.66 -13.11
C ALA A 290 21.91 9.03 -12.44
N ALA A 291 20.80 9.74 -12.72
CA ALA A 291 20.49 11.03 -12.12
C ALA A 291 19.85 10.95 -10.72
N VAL A 292 19.41 9.77 -10.27
CA VAL A 292 18.92 9.55 -8.91
C VAL A 292 20.12 9.56 -7.96
N PRO A 293 20.29 10.51 -7.02
CA PRO A 293 21.42 10.50 -6.10
C PRO A 293 21.27 9.42 -5.02
N THR A 294 22.39 8.92 -4.51
CA THR A 294 22.42 7.91 -3.42
C THR A 294 21.68 8.37 -2.18
N SER A 295 21.83 9.65 -1.82
CA SER A 295 21.13 10.22 -0.68
C SER A 295 19.61 10.09 -0.79
N MET A 296 19.05 10.21 -2.00
CA MET A 296 17.61 10.02 -2.25
C MET A 296 17.19 8.55 -2.08
N VAL A 297 18.06 7.59 -2.39
CA VAL A 297 17.81 6.16 -2.13
C VAL A 297 17.80 5.91 -0.62
N GLU A 298 18.80 6.45 0.09
CA GLU A 298 18.94 6.32 1.55
C GLU A 298 17.85 7.02 2.36
N GLU A 299 17.05 7.90 1.75
CA GLU A 299 15.86 8.46 2.38
C GLU A 299 14.80 7.39 2.67
N ILE A 300 14.63 6.43 1.76
CA ILE A 300 13.43 5.59 1.67
C ILE A 300 13.73 4.08 1.67
N CYS A 301 15.01 3.71 1.61
CA CYS A 301 15.48 2.33 1.57
C CYS A 301 16.56 2.11 2.65
N LEU A 302 16.74 0.86 3.05
CA LEU A 302 17.88 0.43 3.86
C LEU A 302 18.92 -0.19 2.93
N VAL A 303 19.95 0.59 2.58
CA VAL A 303 20.98 0.18 1.62
C VAL A 303 22.38 0.27 2.23
N GLY A 304 23.20 -0.74 1.96
CA GLY A 304 24.60 -0.80 2.36
C GLY A 304 24.98 -1.97 3.27
N PRO A 305 26.11 -1.87 3.98
CA PRO A 305 26.60 -2.95 4.84
C PRO A 305 25.62 -3.23 5.98
N ARG A 306 25.68 -4.45 6.52
CA ARG A 306 24.82 -4.88 7.63
C ARG A 306 24.83 -3.90 8.81
N GLU A 307 26.01 -3.43 9.22
CA GLU A 307 26.17 -2.51 10.34
C GLU A 307 25.46 -1.18 10.07
N LYS A 308 25.58 -0.66 8.85
CA LYS A 308 24.89 0.56 8.44
C LYS A 308 23.38 0.37 8.47
N ILE A 309 22.87 -0.74 7.94
CA ILE A 309 21.43 -1.06 7.97
C ILE A 309 20.92 -1.10 9.42
N ARG A 310 21.66 -1.76 10.32
CA ARG A 310 21.32 -1.78 11.75
C ARG A 310 21.27 -0.37 12.33
N ASP A 311 22.25 0.47 12.02
CA ASP A 311 22.33 1.82 12.58
C ASP A 311 21.22 2.73 12.00
N ASP A 312 20.88 2.58 10.72
CA ASP A 312 19.79 3.33 10.06
C ASP A 312 18.39 2.98 10.61
N LEU A 313 18.20 1.79 11.21
CA LEU A 313 16.91 1.38 11.79
C LEU A 313 16.43 2.30 12.91
N SER A 314 17.33 2.98 13.62
CA SER A 314 16.93 3.86 14.74
C SER A 314 15.99 4.99 14.28
N ALA A 315 16.24 5.55 13.09
CA ALA A 315 15.39 6.59 12.53
C ALA A 315 13.98 6.06 12.23
N TRP A 316 13.85 4.79 11.82
CA TRP A 316 12.56 4.16 11.56
C TRP A 316 11.80 3.89 12.87
N ASP A 317 12.48 3.41 13.91
CA ASP A 317 11.89 3.18 15.23
C ASP A 317 11.42 4.48 15.91
N GLU A 318 12.10 5.60 15.67
CA GLU A 318 11.73 6.93 16.20
C GLU A 318 10.58 7.61 15.42
N SER A 319 10.24 7.07 14.25
CA SER A 319 9.24 7.63 13.33
C SER A 319 7.80 7.23 13.68
N VAL A 320 6.81 7.53 12.83
CA VAL A 320 5.43 7.02 13.02
C VAL A 320 5.25 5.56 12.61
N VAL A 321 6.27 4.93 12.04
CA VAL A 321 6.17 3.58 11.47
C VAL A 321 5.93 2.53 12.56
N THR A 322 4.91 1.71 12.37
CA THR A 322 4.58 0.61 13.29
C THR A 322 5.07 -0.74 12.76
N THR A 323 5.00 -0.93 11.43
CA THR A 323 5.31 -2.19 10.76
C THR A 323 6.07 -1.90 9.47
N MET A 324 7.26 -2.48 9.30
CA MET A 324 8.03 -2.37 8.07
C MET A 324 7.65 -3.52 7.12
N LEU A 325 7.15 -3.21 5.92
CA LEU A 325 6.85 -4.21 4.90
C LEU A 325 8.07 -4.40 4.00
N LEU A 326 8.62 -5.60 3.97
CA LEU A 326 9.87 -5.91 3.27
C LEU A 326 9.59 -6.55 1.90
N GLY A 327 10.03 -5.90 0.83
CA GLY A 327 10.19 -6.52 -0.48
C GLY A 327 11.56 -7.17 -0.57
N ALA A 328 11.70 -8.41 -0.11
CA ALA A 328 12.99 -8.96 0.29
C ALA A 328 13.20 -10.42 -0.13
N SER A 329 14.46 -10.78 -0.36
CA SER A 329 14.88 -12.18 -0.45
C SER A 329 14.79 -12.88 0.91
N ILE A 330 14.83 -14.21 0.94
CA ILE A 330 14.87 -14.99 2.19
C ILE A 330 16.04 -14.58 3.09
N ASP A 331 17.22 -14.35 2.52
CA ASP A 331 18.41 -13.97 3.30
C ASP A 331 18.24 -12.57 3.91
N THR A 332 17.66 -11.65 3.15
CA THR A 332 17.27 -10.32 3.63
C THR A 332 16.23 -10.43 4.75
N MET A 333 15.24 -11.32 4.63
CA MET A 333 14.23 -11.53 5.67
C MET A 333 14.87 -12.04 6.98
N ARG A 334 15.81 -12.99 6.89
CA ARG A 334 16.55 -13.50 8.06
C ARG A 334 17.38 -12.43 8.73
N LEU A 335 18.09 -11.63 7.94
CA LEU A 335 18.85 -10.49 8.45
C LEU A 335 17.93 -9.53 9.19
N MET A 336 16.82 -9.12 8.58
CA MET A 336 15.91 -8.15 9.20
C MET A 336 15.22 -8.72 10.44
N ALA A 337 14.89 -10.01 10.46
CA ALA A 337 14.41 -10.68 11.66
C ALA A 337 15.44 -10.58 12.80
N GLU A 338 16.71 -10.87 12.52
CA GLU A 338 17.78 -10.79 13.53
C GLU A 338 18.02 -9.35 14.05
N LEU A 339 17.82 -8.35 13.19
CA LEU A 339 18.03 -6.94 13.56
C LEU A 339 16.84 -6.31 14.29
N VAL A 340 15.62 -6.86 14.14
CA VAL A 340 14.37 -6.20 14.60
C VAL A 340 13.55 -7.01 15.61
N LEU A 341 13.57 -8.34 15.54
CA LEU A 341 12.71 -9.22 16.36
C LEU A 341 13.46 -9.80 17.58
#